data_AF-A0AAE2SSR2-F1
#
_entry.id   AF-A0AAE2SSR2-F1
#
_cell.length_a   1.000
_cell.length_b   1.000
_cell.length_c   1.000
_cell.angle_alpha   90.00
_cell.angle_beta   90.00
_cell.angle_gamma   90.00
#
_symmetry.space_group_name_H-M   'P 1'
#
loop_
_entity.id
_entity.type
_entity.pdbx_description
1 polymer ?
#
loop_
_entity_poly.entity_id
_entity_poly.type
_entity_poly.pdbx_seq_one_letter_code
_entity_poly.pdbx_strand_id
1 'polypeptide(L)' 'MVERDLKEFKCPQQFVQFKLALRSAQSSKQRITFSLNKGESANDIERFLQKNAYSYNFDKQRGLLLVEPLHV' A
#
# COMPACT_ATOMS: atom_id res chain seq x y z
N MET A 1 -3.41 13.88 0.66
CA MET A 1 -3.64 12.49 1.13
C MET A 1 -4.47 11.82 0.07
N VAL A 2 -4.06 10.65 -0.41
CA VAL A 2 -4.75 9.93 -1.49
C VAL A 2 -5.27 8.61 -0.93
N GLU A 3 -6.43 8.17 -1.43
CA GLU A 3 -7.01 6.89 -1.10
C GLU A 3 -7.07 6.02 -2.36
N ARG A 4 -6.82 4.72 -2.21
CA ARG A 4 -6.91 3.75 -3.31
C ARG A 4 -7.59 2.48 -2.83
N ASP A 5 -8.72 2.17 -3.44
CA ASP A 5 -9.35 0.87 -3.27
C ASP A 5 -8.71 -0.14 -4.21
N LEU A 6 -8.19 -1.22 -3.64
CA LEU A 6 -7.56 -2.33 -4.36
C LEU A 6 -8.28 -3.66 -4.09
N LYS A 7 -9.45 -3.66 -3.42
CA LYS A 7 -10.19 -4.87 -3.06
C LYS A 7 -10.61 -5.71 -4.26
N GLU A 8 -10.86 -5.08 -5.40
CA GLU A 8 -11.26 -5.75 -6.64
C GLU A 8 -10.12 -6.58 -7.27
N PHE A 9 -8.87 -6.21 -6.98
CA PHE A 9 -7.71 -6.89 -7.52
C PHE A 9 -7.33 -8.10 -6.65
N LYS A 10 -6.91 -9.18 -7.33
CA LYS A 10 -6.29 -10.34 -6.69
C LYS A 10 -4.79 -10.33 -6.89
N CYS A 11 -4.05 -11.15 -6.16
CA CYS A 11 -2.64 -11.42 -6.41
C CYS A 11 -2.47 -12.03 -7.83
N PRO A 12 -1.49 -11.55 -8.64
CA PRO A 12 -0.47 -10.55 -8.35
C PRO A 12 -0.87 -9.10 -8.69
N GLN A 13 -2.03 -8.88 -9.30
CA GLN A 13 -2.48 -7.57 -9.78
C GLN A 13 -2.60 -6.55 -8.64
N GLN A 14 -3.09 -6.96 -7.46
CA GLN A 14 -3.17 -6.09 -6.29
C GLN A 14 -1.80 -5.53 -5.89
N PHE A 15 -0.76 -6.35 -5.93
CA PHE A 15 0.61 -5.92 -5.62
C PHE A 15 1.17 -4.96 -6.69
N VAL A 16 0.85 -5.19 -7.96
CA VAL A 16 1.24 -4.28 -9.04
C VAL A 16 0.57 -2.92 -8.89
N GLN A 17 -0.75 -2.90 -8.66
CA GLN A 17 -1.51 -1.65 -8.48
C GLN A 17 -1.05 -0.89 -7.23
N PHE A 18 -0.77 -1.60 -6.14
CA PHE A 18 -0.15 -1.03 -4.95
C PHE A 18 1.15 -0.27 -5.28
N LYS A 19 2.10 -0.89 -6.00
CA LYS A 19 3.37 -0.24 -6.35
C LYS A 19 3.19 1.00 -7.23
N LEU A 20 2.30 0.93 -8.22
CA LEU A 20 2.01 2.06 -9.13
C LEU A 20 1.44 3.25 -8.36
N ALA A 21 0.42 3.01 -7.55
CA ALA A 21 -0.22 4.03 -6.73
C ALA A 21 0.75 4.61 -5.68
N LEU A 22 1.54 3.76 -5.02
CA LEU A 22 2.56 4.20 -4.07
C LEU A 22 3.56 5.13 -4.75
N ARG A 23 4.12 4.74 -5.91
CA ARG A 23 5.06 5.58 -6.67
C ARG A 23 4.46 6.95 -7.01
N SER A 24 3.20 6.98 -7.46
CA SER A 24 2.51 8.25 -7.77
C SER A 24 2.33 9.14 -6.53
N ALA A 25 1.99 8.54 -5.38
CA ALA A 25 1.85 9.28 -4.12
C ALA A 25 3.21 9.83 -3.63
N GLN A 26 4.28 9.04 -3.77
CA GLN A 26 5.64 9.45 -3.43
C GLN A 26 6.13 10.62 -4.28
N SER A 27 5.93 10.59 -5.61
CA SER A 27 6.27 11.72 -6.49
C SER A 27 5.55 13.01 -6.12
N SER A 28 4.37 12.89 -5.49
CA SER A 28 3.57 14.03 -5.02
C SER A 28 3.81 14.37 -3.55
N LYS A 29 4.73 13.68 -2.87
CA LYS A 29 5.01 13.78 -1.42
C LYS A 29 3.75 13.66 -0.56
N GLN A 30 2.82 12.80 -0.96
CA GLN A 30 1.57 12.59 -0.21
C GLN A 30 1.55 11.23 0.47
N ARG A 31 0.99 11.20 1.68
CA ARG A 31 0.53 9.96 2.32
C ARG A 31 -0.59 9.31 1.52
N ILE A 32 -0.64 7.98 1.52
CA ILE A 32 -1.62 7.18 0.79
C ILE A 32 -2.24 6.09 1.68
N THR A 33 -3.56 5.91 1.58
CA THR A 33 -4.27 4.80 2.22
C THR A 33 -4.76 3.81 1.18
N PHE A 34 -4.52 2.53 1.42
CA PHE A 34 -4.97 1.43 0.57
C PHE A 34 -6.07 0.62 1.29
N SER A 35 -7.15 0.33 0.57
CA SER A 35 -8.09 -0.73 0.94
C SER A 35 -7.69 -2.02 0.23
N LEU A 36 -7.22 -3.01 0.98
CA LEU A 36 -6.73 -4.29 0.47
C LEU A 36 -7.80 -5.37 0.54
N ASN A 37 -7.70 -6.35 -0.36
CA ASN A 37 -8.52 -7.55 -0.32
C ASN A 37 -8.12 -8.41 0.89
N LYS A 38 -9.09 -8.76 1.74
CA LYS A 38 -8.86 -9.56 2.95
C LYS A 38 -8.73 -11.06 2.68
N GLY A 39 -9.14 -11.51 1.51
CA GLY A 39 -9.09 -12.93 1.11
C GLY A 39 -7.68 -13.41 0.77
N GLU A 40 -6.71 -12.50 0.67
CA GLU A 40 -5.33 -12.81 0.30
C GLU A 40 -4.33 -12.19 1.28
N SER A 41 -3.15 -12.80 1.35
CA SER A 41 -2.07 -12.32 2.19
C SER A 41 -1.46 -11.03 1.62
N ALA A 42 -1.30 -10.03 2.48
CA ALA A 42 -0.56 -8.80 2.17
C ALA A 42 0.94 -8.88 2.54
N ASN A 43 1.48 -10.09 2.77
CA ASN A 43 2.88 -10.27 3.19
C ASN A 43 3.88 -9.68 2.19
N ASP A 44 3.62 -9.80 0.88
CA ASP A 44 4.50 -9.22 -0.15
C ASP A 44 4.52 -7.68 -0.12
N ILE A 45 3.38 -7.08 0.23
CA ILE A 45 3.25 -5.63 0.44
C ILE A 45 4.06 -5.20 1.66
N GLU A 46 3.87 -5.85 2.82
CA GLU A 46 4.62 -5.55 4.04
C GLU A 46 6.13 -5.74 3.84
N ARG A 47 6.55 -6.85 3.22
CA ARG A 47 7.96 -7.14 2.91
C ARG A 47 8.55 -6.08 1.99
N PHE A 48 7.80 -5.62 0.99
CA PHE A 48 8.23 -4.53 0.11
C PHE A 48 8.42 -3.22 0.90
N LEU A 49 7.46 -2.86 1.75
CA LEU A 49 7.52 -1.62 2.54
C LEU A 49 8.71 -1.62 3.50
N GLN A 50 8.92 -2.73 4.22
CA GLN A 50 10.05 -2.91 5.14
C GLN A 50 11.39 -2.83 4.41
N LYS A 51 11.53 -3.54 3.28
CA LYS A 51 12.76 -3.55 2.48
C LYS A 51 13.16 -2.15 2.00
N ASN A 52 12.18 -1.29 1.71
CA ASN A 52 12.39 0.06 1.21
C ASN A 52 12.24 1.13 2.30
N ALA A 53 12.25 0.74 3.59
CA ALA A 53 12.20 1.64 4.74
C ALA A 53 11.01 2.62 4.75
N TYR A 54 9.86 2.21 4.23
CA TYR A 54 8.64 3.00 4.36
C TYR A 54 8.11 2.97 5.80
N SER A 55 7.64 4.11 6.29
CA SER A 55 6.79 4.18 7.49
C SER A 55 5.34 3.89 7.11
N TYR A 56 4.71 2.94 7.79
CA TYR A 56 3.32 2.55 7.51
C TYR A 56 2.59 2.04 8.75
N ASN A 57 1.27 2.11 8.71
CA ASN A 57 0.37 1.47 9.68
C ASN A 57 -0.58 0.55 8.91
N PHE A 58 -0.71 -0.70 9.37
CA PHE A 58 -1.58 -1.68 8.71
C PHE A 58 -2.59 -2.27 9.69
N ASP A 59 -3.85 -1.88 9.54
CA ASP A 59 -5.00 -2.53 10.17
C ASP A 59 -5.42 -3.74 9.32
N LYS A 60 -4.86 -4.91 9.66
CA LYS A 60 -5.15 -6.18 8.99
C LYS A 60 -6.61 -6.62 9.12
N GLN A 61 -7.27 -6.25 10.23
CA GLN A 61 -8.68 -6.59 10.46
C GLN A 61 -9.59 -5.84 9.49
N ARG A 62 -9.27 -4.56 9.22
CA ARG A 62 -10.02 -3.72 8.27
C ARG A 62 -9.49 -3.80 6.84
N GLY A 63 -8.29 -4.35 6.63
CA GLY A 63 -7.62 -4.34 5.34
C GLY A 63 -7.21 -2.93 4.93
N LEU A 64 -6.84 -2.07 5.90
CA LEU A 64 -6.50 -0.67 5.68
C LEU A 64 -5.02 -0.44 5.94
N LEU A 65 -4.29 -0.06 4.90
CA LEU A 65 -2.86 0.21 4.94
C LEU A 65 -2.59 1.68 4.65
N LEU A 66 -2.10 2.41 5.65
CA LEU A 66 -1.63 3.79 5.50
C LEU A 66 -0.11 3.78 5.31
N VAL A 67 0.39 4.46 4.29
CA VAL A 67 1.84 4.60 4.01
C VAL A 67 2.20 6.08 3.94
N GLU A 68 3.23 6.46 4.68
CA GLU A 68 3.78 7.82 4.70
C GLU A 68 4.70 8.08 3.49
N PRO A 69 4.86 9.35 3.06
CA PRO A 69 5.87 9.71 2.07
C PRO A 69 7.27 9.47 2.62
N LEU A 70 8.21 9.05 1.77
CA LEU A 70 9.63 9.02 2.11
C LEU A 70 10.15 10.44 2.22
N HIS A 71 10.84 10.73 3.31
CA HIS A 71 11.64 11.94 3.45
C HIS A 71 13.03 11.65 2.86
N VAL A 72 13.15 11.81 1.55
CA VAL A 72 14.44 11.84 0.82
C VAL A 72 15.00 13.24 0.76
#